data_AF-A0A3P6BK45-F1
#
_entry.id   AF-A0A3P6BK45-F1
#
_cell.length_a   1.000
_cell.length_b   1.000
_cell.length_c   1.000
_cell.angle_alpha   90.00
_cell.angle_beta   90.00
_cell.angle_gamma   90.00
#
_symmetry.space_group_name_H-M   'P 1'
#
loop_
_entity.id
_entity.type
_entity.pdbx_description
1 polymer ?
#
loop_
_entity_poly.entity_id
_entity_poly.type
_entity_poly.pdbx_seq_one_letter_code
_entity_poly.pdbx_strand_id
1 'polypeptide(L)'
;DLEKTSDGLYEILQHRVEPLRGYIARFNQEKVAIPECSIPTAISTFKRGLLPDGDVYKELTKYQCKTMEDVMSRAWAHVKWEEDVASRAK
;
A
#
# COMPACT_ATOMS: atom_id res chain seq x y z
N ASP A 1 -24.92 10.39 3.95
CA ASP A 1 -23.54 9.97 4.25
C ASP A 1 -22.59 11.11 4.01
N LEU A 2 -21.64 11.34 4.91
CA LEU A 2 -20.56 12.31 4.70
C LEU A 2 -19.58 11.69 3.69
N GLU A 3 -19.26 12.40 2.61
CA GLU A 3 -18.23 11.94 1.68
C GLU A 3 -16.89 11.79 2.42
N LYS A 4 -16.21 10.66 2.21
CA LYS A 4 -14.87 10.45 2.78
C LYS A 4 -13.86 11.29 2.01
N THR A 5 -12.97 11.96 2.74
CA THR A 5 -11.87 12.73 2.16
C THR A 5 -10.60 11.88 2.11
N SER A 6 -9.58 12.36 1.39
CA SER A 6 -8.26 11.72 1.34
C SER A 6 -7.53 11.70 2.68
N ASP A 7 -7.99 12.44 3.69
CA ASP A 7 -7.36 12.49 5.01
C ASP A 7 -7.39 11.12 5.70
N GLY A 8 -8.45 10.35 5.48
CA GLY A 8 -8.57 8.98 6.01
C GLY A 8 -7.46 8.04 5.51
N LEU A 9 -6.88 8.30 4.33
CA LEU A 9 -5.75 7.50 3.82
C LEU A 9 -4.47 7.68 4.64
N TYR A 10 -4.31 8.81 5.34
CA TYR A 10 -3.14 9.04 6.19
C TYR A 10 -3.18 8.21 7.48
N GLU A 11 -4.35 7.71 7.87
CA GLU A 11 -4.54 6.88 9.06
C GLU A 11 -4.26 5.40 8.80
N ILE A 12 -4.19 5.00 7.52
CA ILE A 12 -3.92 3.62 7.13
C ILE A 12 -2.42 3.38 7.19
N LEU A 13 -1.98 2.78 8.29
CA LEU A 13 -0.61 2.34 8.50
C LEU A 13 -0.54 0.82 8.46
N GLN A 14 0.54 0.29 7.90
CA GLN A 14 0.91 -1.11 7.99
C GLN A 14 1.43 -1.39 9.40
N HIS A 15 0.87 -2.40 10.07
CA HIS A 15 1.34 -2.80 11.39
C HIS A 15 2.52 -3.78 11.28
N ARG A 16 3.39 -3.81 12.30
CA ARG A 16 4.62 -4.64 12.28
C ARG A 16 4.37 -6.14 12.09
N VAL A 17 3.24 -6.65 12.58
CA VAL A 17 2.87 -8.08 12.49
C VAL A 17 1.91 -8.35 11.34
N GLU A 18 1.61 -7.33 10.54
CA GLU A 18 0.64 -7.43 9.48
C GLU A 18 1.33 -7.75 8.15
N PRO A 19 0.88 -8.81 7.44
CA PRO A 19 1.37 -9.09 6.10
C PRO A 19 1.00 -7.96 5.14
N LEU A 20 1.86 -7.69 4.15
CA LEU A 20 1.66 -6.61 3.19
C LEU A 20 0.28 -6.67 2.49
N ARG A 21 -0.20 -7.89 2.23
CA ARG A 21 -1.54 -8.15 1.65
C ARG A 21 -2.67 -7.55 2.50
N GLY A 22 -2.57 -7.63 3.82
CA GLY A 22 -3.55 -7.04 4.75
C GLY A 22 -3.60 -5.53 4.61
N TYR A 23 -2.44 -4.89 4.49
CA TYR A 23 -2.31 -3.45 4.38
C TYR A 23 -2.91 -2.96 3.07
N ILE A 24 -2.56 -3.62 1.96
CA ILE A 24 -3.10 -3.32 0.63
C ILE A 24 -4.64 -3.43 0.63
N ALA A 25 -5.19 -4.45 1.27
CA ALA A 25 -6.63 -4.65 1.34
C ALA A 25 -7.33 -3.50 2.06
N ARG A 26 -6.83 -3.07 3.24
CA ARG A 26 -7.38 -1.91 3.96
C ARG A 26 -7.22 -0.62 3.18
N PHE A 27 -6.05 -0.39 2.60
CA PHE A 27 -5.81 0.81 1.80
C PHE A 27 -6.78 0.92 0.63
N ASN A 28 -6.98 -0.17 -0.12
CA ASN A 28 -7.91 -0.19 -1.23
C ASN A 28 -9.36 -0.01 -0.80
N GLN A 29 -9.75 -0.58 0.33
CA GLN A 29 -11.09 -0.43 0.90
C GLN A 29 -11.39 1.03 1.27
N GLU A 30 -10.43 1.76 1.81
CA GLU A 30 -10.62 3.18 2.10
C GLU A 30 -10.59 4.02 0.82
N LYS A 31 -9.63 3.75 -0.07
CA LYS A 31 -9.45 4.47 -1.34
C LYS A 31 -10.71 4.42 -2.21
N VAL A 32 -11.38 3.27 -2.31
CA VAL A 32 -12.59 3.12 -3.16
C VAL A 32 -13.76 3.98 -2.66
N ALA A 33 -13.76 4.36 -1.38
CA ALA A 33 -14.78 5.19 -0.78
C ALA A 33 -14.49 6.70 -0.90
N ILE A 34 -13.34 7.09 -1.48
CA ILE A 34 -12.93 8.49 -1.64
C ILE A 34 -13.06 8.89 -3.12
N PRO A 35 -14.13 9.61 -3.50
CA PRO A 35 -14.28 10.10 -4.86
C PRO A 35 -13.14 11.06 -5.22
N GLU A 36 -12.73 11.05 -6.50
CA GLU A 36 -11.73 11.98 -7.06
C GLU A 36 -10.36 12.03 -6.34
N CYS A 37 -9.99 10.99 -5.57
CA CYS A 37 -8.68 10.94 -4.92
C CYS A 37 -7.54 11.07 -5.94
N SER A 38 -6.76 12.15 -5.84
CA SER A 38 -5.66 12.39 -6.77
C SER A 38 -4.62 11.26 -6.73
N ILE A 39 -4.06 10.93 -7.90
CA ILE A 39 -3.01 9.91 -8.02
C ILE A 39 -1.78 10.25 -7.15
N PRO A 40 -1.24 11.49 -7.16
CA PRO A 40 -0.11 11.85 -6.29
C PRO A 40 -0.41 11.66 -4.80
N THR A 41 -1.61 12.05 -4.35
CA THR A 41 -2.03 11.86 -2.95
C THR A 41 -2.13 10.38 -2.59
N ALA A 42 -2.74 9.56 -3.45
CA ALA A 42 -2.85 8.12 -3.23
C ALA A 42 -1.47 7.44 -3.17
N ILE A 43 -0.54 7.81 -4.05
CA ILE A 43 0.83 7.27 -4.03
C ILE A 43 1.56 7.71 -2.75
N SER A 44 1.45 8.98 -2.38
CA SER A 44 2.10 9.53 -1.19
C SER A 44 1.61 8.87 0.10
N THR A 45 0.29 8.74 0.25
CA THR A 45 -0.35 8.09 1.42
C THR A 45 -0.06 6.60 1.45
N PHE A 46 -0.13 5.89 0.31
CA PHE A 46 0.24 4.47 0.24
C PHE A 46 1.68 4.26 0.68
N LYS A 47 2.62 5.08 0.18
CA LYS A 47 4.02 4.96 0.56
C LYS A 47 4.23 5.28 2.04
N ARG A 48 3.58 6.32 2.55
CA ARG A 48 3.66 6.74 3.97
C ARG A 48 3.12 5.66 4.92
N GLY A 49 2.08 4.95 4.51
CA GLY A 49 1.47 3.91 5.34
C GLY A 49 2.33 2.64 5.46
N LEU A 50 3.27 2.40 4.56
CA LEU A 50 4.16 1.23 4.64
C LEU A 50 5.14 1.31 5.81
N LEU A 51 5.61 0.14 6.26
CA LEU A 51 6.69 0.05 7.23
C LEU A 51 7.98 0.69 6.67
N PRO A 52 8.65 1.61 7.40
CA PRO A 52 9.86 2.29 6.91
C PRO A 52 11.04 1.35 6.60
N ASP A 53 11.10 0.21 7.28
CA ASP A 53 12.08 -0.85 7.08
C ASP A 53 11.64 -1.91 6.06
N GLY A 54 10.39 -1.84 5.58
CA GLY A 54 9.84 -2.76 4.58
C GLY A 54 10.43 -2.56 3.19
N ASP A 55 10.59 -3.65 2.44
CA ASP A 55 11.27 -3.62 1.15
C ASP A 55 10.49 -2.84 0.08
N VAL A 56 9.15 -2.88 0.12
CA VAL A 56 8.31 -2.04 -0.74
C VAL A 56 8.56 -0.55 -0.47
N TYR A 57 8.67 -0.12 0.79
CA TYR A 57 8.95 1.29 1.12
C TYR A 57 10.30 1.75 0.56
N LYS A 58 11.34 0.91 0.71
CA LYS A 58 12.68 1.18 0.17
C LYS A 58 12.65 1.25 -1.35
N GLU A 59 11.96 0.31 -2.00
CA GLU A 59 11.84 0.26 -3.46
C GLU A 59 11.12 1.51 -4.01
N LEU A 60 9.98 1.90 -3.41
CA LEU A 60 9.23 3.11 -3.78
C LEU A 60 9.98 4.41 -3.42
N THR A 61 11.00 4.33 -2.58
CA THR A 61 11.91 5.46 -2.30
C THR A 61 13.00 5.56 -3.35
N LYS A 62 13.54 4.43 -3.81
CA LYS A 62 14.59 4.38 -4.81
C LYS A 62 14.06 4.67 -6.22
N TYR A 63 12.87 4.17 -6.54
CA TYR A 63 12.28 4.23 -7.87
C TYR A 63 10.89 4.86 -7.80
N GLN A 64 10.78 6.12 -8.20
CA GLN A 64 9.50 6.84 -8.22
C GLN A 64 8.48 6.12 -9.12
N CYS A 65 7.25 6.03 -8.63
CA CYS A 65 6.09 5.55 -9.39
C CYS A 65 5.25 6.76 -9.84
N LYS A 66 4.71 6.71 -11.05
CA LYS A 66 3.85 7.79 -11.60
C LYS A 66 2.38 7.41 -11.57
N THR A 67 2.08 6.11 -11.52
CA THR A 67 0.71 5.59 -11.52
C THR A 67 0.46 4.75 -10.27
N MET A 68 -0.82 4.60 -9.91
CA MET A 68 -1.21 3.67 -8.85
C MET A 68 -0.97 2.20 -9.28
N GLU A 69 -1.04 1.92 -10.58
CA GLU A 69 -0.77 0.60 -11.16
C GLU A 69 0.69 0.18 -10.94
N ASP A 70 1.65 1.09 -11.11
CA ASP A 70 3.07 0.81 -10.84
C ASP A 70 3.29 0.42 -9.37
N VAL A 71 2.68 1.19 -8.46
CA VAL A 71 2.75 0.95 -7.01
C VAL A 71 2.16 -0.40 -6.66
N MET A 72 0.96 -0.69 -7.17
CA MET A 72 0.25 -1.94 -6.90
C MET A 72 0.96 -3.15 -7.50
N SER A 73 1.49 -3.04 -8.72
CA SER A 73 2.22 -4.14 -9.37
C SER A 73 3.45 -4.55 -8.56
N ARG A 74 4.20 -3.58 -8.04
CA ARG A 74 5.36 -3.85 -7.18
C ARG A 74 4.92 -4.44 -5.84
N ALA A 75 3.92 -3.85 -5.20
CA ALA A 75 3.43 -4.34 -3.91
C ALA A 75 2.92 -5.79 -4.00
N TRP A 76 2.16 -6.13 -5.04
CA TRP A 76 1.69 -7.50 -5.28
C TRP A 76 2.81 -8.48 -5.64
N ALA A 77 3.88 -8.03 -6.31
CA ALA A 77 5.06 -8.85 -6.54
C ALA A 77 5.74 -9.24 -5.21
N HIS A 78 5.82 -8.31 -4.25
CA HIS A 78 6.32 -8.60 -2.90
C HIS A 78 5.38 -9.51 -2.11
N VAL A 79 4.07 -9.30 -2.17
CA VAL A 79 3.09 -10.22 -1.54
C VAL A 79 3.29 -11.65 -2.04
N LYS A 80 3.40 -11.83 -3.36
CA LYS A 80 3.63 -13.15 -3.95
C LYS A 80 4.93 -13.78 -3.44
N TRP A 81 6.00 -12.98 -3.34
CA TRP A 81 7.26 -13.46 -2.78
C TRP A 81 7.13 -13.87 -1.30
N GLU A 82 6.45 -13.08 -0.47
CA GLU A 82 6.20 -13.40 0.95
C GLU A 82 5.42 -14.71 1.09
N GLU A 83 4.38 -14.89 0.27
CA GLU A 83 3.55 -16.10 0.24
C GLU A 83 4.34 -17.33 -0.25
N ASP A 84 5.17 -17.18 -1.30
CA ASP A 84 6.03 -18.23 -1.81
C ASP A 84 7.06 -18.68 -0.76
N VAL A 85 7.70 -17.74 -0.04
CA VAL A 85 8.63 -18.06 1.05
C VAL A 85 7.91 -18.78 2.20
N ALA A 86 6.75 -18.27 2.62
CA ALA A 86 5.96 -18.87 3.69
C ALA A 86 5.47 -20.28 3.33
N SER A 87 5.13 -20.54 2.07
CA SER A 87 4.70 -21.87 1.61
C SER A 87 5.83 -22.90 1.61
N ARG A 88 7.07 -22.49 1.30
CA ARG A 88 8.26 -23.36 1.31
C ARG A 88 8.78 -23.68 2.71
N ALA A 89 8.40 -22.88 3.70
CA ALA A 89 8.77 -23.08 5.10
C ALA A 89 7.82 -24.02 5.86
N LYS A 90 6.74 -24.49 5.22
CA LYS A 90 5.79 -25.47 5.75
C LYS A 90 6.18 -26.88 5.34
#